data_AF-A0A1I1Y101-F1
#
_entry.id   AF-A0A1I1Y101-F1
#
_cell.length_a   1.000
_cell.length_b   1.000
_cell.length_c   1.000
_cell.angle_alpha   90.00
_cell.angle_beta   90.00
_cell.angle_gamma   90.00
#
_symmetry.space_group_name_H-M   'P 1'
#
loop_
_entity.id
_entity.type
_entity.pdbx_description
1 polymer ?
#
loop_
_entity_poly.entity_id
_entity_poly.type
_entity_poly.pdbx_seq_one_letter_code
_entity_poly.pdbx_strand_id
1 'polypeptide(L)'
;MKHLHAVYFDKTTFGMGVETNTEAYREFKKAVREEIILGILGIPVSILTVPAQNLAAIMQEAHWIVSERKGIDKFKIEGLFQDEEVYVKYKDPFNINDRR
;
A
#
# COMPACT_ATOMS: atom_id res chain seq x y z
N MET A 1 -12.31 -0.09 14.26
CA MET A 1 -12.20 0.43 12.88
C MET A 1 -11.10 1.48 12.88
N LYS A 2 -10.32 1.58 11.81
CA LYS A 2 -9.25 2.58 11.63
C LYS A 2 -9.37 3.18 10.24
N HIS A 3 -8.85 4.39 10.01
CA HIS A 3 -8.87 4.98 8.68
C HIS A 3 -7.60 4.64 7.91
N LEU A 4 -7.78 4.22 6.67
CA LEU A 4 -6.74 4.05 5.66
C LEU A 4 -6.77 5.25 4.73
N HIS A 5 -5.60 5.82 4.50
CA HIS A 5 -5.37 6.91 3.56
C HIS A 5 -4.36 6.44 2.53
N ALA A 6 -4.77 6.34 1.28
CA ALA A 6 -3.94 5.90 0.16
C ALA A 6 -3.66 7.06 -0.80
N VAL A 7 -2.48 7.01 -1.41
CA VAL A 7 -2.05 7.92 -2.48
C VAL A 7 -1.83 7.07 -3.73
N TYR A 8 -2.46 7.46 -4.83
CA TYR A 8 -2.25 6.83 -6.13
C TYR A 8 -0.97 7.33 -6.81
N PHE A 9 -0.51 6.62 -7.83
CA PHE A 9 0.63 7.08 -8.65
C PHE A 9 0.39 8.44 -9.32
N ASP A 10 -0.87 8.81 -9.61
CA ASP A 10 -1.25 10.11 -10.16
C ASP A 10 -1.43 11.22 -9.10
N LYS A 11 -1.07 10.95 -7.84
CA LYS A 11 -1.19 11.84 -6.68
C LYS A 11 -2.62 12.11 -6.20
N THR A 12 -3.62 11.47 -6.78
CA THR A 12 -4.96 11.45 -6.19
C THR A 12 -4.92 10.73 -4.84
N THR A 13 -5.79 11.12 -3.92
CA THR A 13 -5.90 10.50 -2.58
C THR A 13 -7.22 9.77 -2.42
N PHE A 14 -7.19 8.64 -1.72
CA PHE A 14 -8.37 7.85 -1.36
C PHE A 14 -8.38 7.55 0.13
N GLY A 15 -9.55 7.55 0.75
CA GLY A 15 -9.71 7.27 2.18
C GLY A 15 -10.85 6.30 2.42
N MET A 16 -10.65 5.34 3.33
CA MET A 16 -11.71 4.43 3.76
C MET A 16 -11.53 3.92 5.19
N GLY A 17 -12.61 3.46 5.80
CA GLY A 17 -12.54 2.70 7.05
C GLY A 17 -12.06 1.27 6.80
N VAL A 18 -11.22 0.76 7.69
CA VAL A 18 -10.71 -0.62 7.68
C VAL A 18 -11.11 -1.32 8.98
N GLU A 19 -11.63 -2.54 8.82
CA GLU A 19 -11.98 -3.41 9.93
C GLU A 19 -10.76 -4.13 10.50
N THR A 20 -10.37 -3.74 11.72
CA THR A 20 -9.13 -4.20 12.36
C THR A 20 -9.24 -5.55 13.06
N ASN A 21 -10.47 -6.03 13.29
CA ASN A 21 -10.74 -7.25 14.04
C ASN A 21 -10.95 -8.47 13.12
N THR A 22 -10.48 -8.38 11.88
CA THR A 22 -10.62 -9.41 10.85
C THR A 22 -9.35 -10.23 10.70
N GLU A 23 -9.48 -11.46 10.21
CA GLU A 23 -8.33 -12.29 9.85
C GLU A 23 -7.51 -11.66 8.71
N ALA A 24 -8.18 -11.05 7.73
CA ALA A 24 -7.53 -10.33 6.65
C ALA A 24 -6.60 -9.21 7.17
N TYR A 25 -7.04 -8.44 8.16
CA TYR A 25 -6.20 -7.40 8.78
C TYR A 25 -5.00 -7.98 9.54
N ARG A 26 -5.18 -9.14 10.19
CA ARG A 26 -4.08 -9.84 10.87
C ARG A 26 -3.03 -10.32 9.87
N GLU A 27 -3.44 -10.94 8.77
CA GLU A 27 -2.53 -11.41 7.73
C GLU A 27 -1.86 -10.26 6.98
N PHE A 28 -2.61 -9.17 6.73
CA PHE A 28 -2.05 -7.93 6.18
C PHE A 28 -0.91 -7.38 7.04
N LYS A 29 -1.09 -7.27 8.37
CA LYS A 29 -0.01 -6.80 9.26
C LYS A 29 1.23 -7.69 9.19
N LYS A 30 1.04 -9.02 9.12
CA LYS A 30 2.13 -9.98 8.97
C LYS A 30 2.79 -9.91 7.60
N ALA A 31 2.15 -9.34 6.59
CA ALA A 31 2.69 -9.19 5.24
C ALA A 31 3.49 -7.90 5.05
N VAL A 32 3.36 -6.93 5.96
CA VAL A 32 4.22 -5.74 5.96
C VAL A 32 5.66 -6.16 6.24
N ARG A 33 6.59 -5.67 5.41
CA ARG A 33 8.02 -5.97 5.49
C ARG A 33 8.82 -4.69 5.40
N GLU A 34 9.87 -4.61 6.19
CA GLU A 34 10.91 -3.62 6.03
C GLU A 34 11.84 -4.05 4.89
N GLU A 35 12.07 -3.17 3.92
CA GLU A 35 12.99 -3.37 2.80
C GLU A 35 13.98 -2.19 2.73
N ILE A 36 15.24 -2.47 2.40
CA ILE A 36 16.25 -1.45 2.19
C ILE A 36 16.33 -1.16 0.69
N ILE A 37 16.10 0.09 0.31
CA ILE A 37 16.25 0.58 -1.06
C ILE A 37 17.39 1.59 -1.16
N LEU A 38 17.97 1.73 -2.36
CA LEU A 38 18.93 2.80 -2.64
C LEU A 38 18.17 4.10 -2.94
N GLY A 39 18.36 5.11 -2.09
CA GLY A 39 17.82 6.44 -2.31
C GLY A 39 18.52 7.20 -3.44
N ILE A 40 18.05 8.41 -3.74
CA ILE A 40 18.51 9.26 -4.86
C ILE A 40 20.03 9.54 -4.82
N LEU A 41 20.62 9.59 -3.62
CA LEU A 41 22.04 9.82 -3.39
C LEU A 41 22.86 8.53 -3.21
N GLY A 42 22.27 7.36 -3.50
CA GLY A 42 22.89 6.06 -3.24
C GLY A 42 22.96 5.70 -1.74
N ILE A 43 22.30 6.48 -0.88
CA ILE A 43 22.21 6.21 0.55
C ILE A 43 21.13 5.13 0.76
N PRO A 44 21.42 4.03 1.48
CA PRO A 44 20.41 3.05 1.85
C PRO A 44 19.31 3.71 2.69
N VAL A 45 18.06 3.54 2.27
CA VAL A 45 16.86 4.01 2.98
C VAL A 45 16.02 2.80 3.32
N SER A 46 15.62 2.69 4.59
CA SER A 46 14.66 1.68 5.01
C SER A 46 13.24 2.15 4.72
N ILE A 47 12.42 1.28 4.12
CA ILE A 47 11.02 1.53 3.81
C ILE A 47 10.15 0.35 4.24
N LEU A 48 8.90 0.64 4.60
CA LEU A 48 7.89 -0.40 4.77
C LEU A 48 7.20 -0.69 3.44
N THR A 49 7.03 -1.97 3.14
CA THR A 49 6.33 -2.44 1.94
C THR A 49 5.29 -3.49 2.28
N VAL A 50 4.27 -3.63 1.43
CA VAL A 50 3.30 -4.72 1.51
C VAL A 50 2.89 -5.18 0.11
N PRO A 51 2.66 -6.48 -0.12
CA PRO A 51 2.12 -6.93 -1.39
C PRO A 51 0.72 -6.36 -1.65
N ALA A 52 0.46 -5.94 -2.88
CA ALA A 52 -0.82 -5.38 -3.30
C ALA A 52 -2.02 -6.30 -2.97
N GLN A 53 -1.84 -7.62 -3.08
CA GLN A 53 -2.86 -8.61 -2.77
C GLN A 53 -3.32 -8.54 -1.30
N ASN A 54 -2.37 -8.30 -0.37
CA ASN A 54 -2.67 -8.17 1.05
C ASN A 54 -3.36 -6.85 1.37
N LEU A 55 -2.99 -5.76 0.68
CA LEU A 55 -3.69 -4.48 0.79
C LEU A 55 -5.13 -4.58 0.27
N ALA A 56 -5.32 -5.20 -0.90
CA ALA A 56 -6.64 -5.42 -1.49
C ALA A 56 -7.57 -6.19 -0.55
N ALA A 57 -7.04 -7.20 0.16
CA ALA A 57 -7.82 -8.03 1.09
C ALA A 57 -8.43 -7.24 2.26
N ILE A 58 -7.79 -6.16 2.72
CA ILE A 58 -8.33 -5.30 3.80
C ILE A 58 -9.23 -4.18 3.28
N MET A 59 -9.25 -3.95 1.96
CA MET A 59 -10.07 -2.93 1.30
C MET A 59 -11.47 -3.42 0.91
N GLN A 60 -11.79 -4.70 1.14
CA GLN A 60 -13.15 -5.26 0.95
C GLN A 60 -13.80 -4.85 -0.39
N GLU A 61 -14.89 -4.08 -0.38
CA GLU A 61 -15.59 -3.62 -1.60
C GLU A 61 -14.74 -2.69 -2.47
N ALA A 62 -13.74 -2.02 -1.90
CA ALA A 62 -12.82 -1.15 -2.60
C ALA A 62 -11.56 -1.88 -3.12
N HIS A 63 -11.49 -3.21 -3.05
CA HIS A 63 -10.34 -3.98 -3.56
C HIS A 63 -10.05 -3.73 -5.04
N TRP A 64 -11.08 -3.40 -5.83
CA TRP A 64 -10.97 -3.09 -7.27
C TRP A 64 -9.96 -1.97 -7.54
N ILE A 65 -9.83 -1.03 -6.60
CA ILE A 65 -8.88 0.08 -6.67
C ILE A 65 -7.43 -0.40 -6.78
N VAL A 66 -7.12 -1.51 -6.12
CA VAL A 66 -5.78 -2.11 -6.10
C VAL A 66 -5.56 -2.99 -7.33
N SER A 67 -6.61 -3.64 -7.84
CA SER A 67 -6.52 -4.55 -9.00
C SER A 67 -6.71 -3.88 -10.36
N GLU A 68 -7.44 -2.78 -10.45
CA GLU A 68 -7.73 -2.07 -11.71
C GLU A 68 -6.75 -0.91 -11.94
N ARG A 69 -5.55 -1.22 -12.43
CA ARG A 69 -4.57 -0.37 -13.20
C ARG A 69 -4.30 1.10 -12.78
N LYS A 70 -4.91 1.65 -11.72
CA LYS A 70 -4.68 3.00 -11.20
C LYS A 70 -3.57 3.03 -10.16
N GLY A 71 -3.36 1.92 -9.45
CA GLY A 71 -2.19 1.64 -8.61
C GLY A 71 -2.05 2.56 -7.41
N ILE A 72 -2.13 1.99 -6.21
CA ILE A 72 -1.77 2.70 -4.97
C ILE A 72 -0.24 2.71 -4.91
N ASP A 73 0.35 3.89 -4.79
CA ASP A 73 1.79 4.07 -4.59
C ASP A 73 2.13 3.70 -3.13
N LYS A 74 1.45 4.39 -2.20
CA LYS A 74 1.67 4.27 -0.76
C LYS A 74 0.41 4.60 0.04
N PHE A 75 0.38 4.17 1.29
CA PHE A 75 -0.73 4.43 2.19
C PHE A 75 -0.29 4.57 3.65
N LYS A 76 -1.19 5.10 4.48
CA LYS A 76 -1.08 5.16 5.94
C LYS A 76 -2.36 4.58 6.56
N ILE A 77 -2.23 3.81 7.64
CA ILE A 77 -3.36 3.39 8.47
C ILE A 77 -3.16 3.98 9.87
N GLU A 78 -4.17 4.68 10.38
CA GLU A 78 -4.09 5.37 11.67
C GLU A 78 -3.62 4.45 12.81
N GLY A 79 -2.50 4.78 13.43
CA GLY A 79 -1.92 4.04 14.55
C GLY A 79 -1.52 2.59 14.22
N LEU A 80 -1.26 2.25 12.95
CA LEU A 80 -0.62 0.98 12.59
C LEU A 80 0.90 1.08 12.79
N PHE A 81 1.52 2.08 12.16
CA PHE A 81 2.92 2.47 12.35
C PHE A 81 2.94 3.97 12.66
N GLN A 82 3.85 4.39 13.53
CA GLN A 82 3.91 5.78 13.99
C GLN A 82 4.48 6.64 12.88
N ASP A 83 3.61 7.35 12.16
CA ASP A 83 3.95 8.28 11.08
C ASP A 83 4.68 7.70 9.86
N GLU A 84 4.64 6.38 9.66
CA GLU A 84 5.26 5.74 8.51
C GLU A 84 4.27 5.50 7.36
N GLU A 85 4.71 5.84 6.15
CA GLU A 85 4.05 5.48 4.91
C GLU A 85 4.49 4.08 4.50
N VAL A 86 3.53 3.25 4.08
CA VAL A 86 3.78 1.90 3.59
C VAL A 86 3.60 1.88 2.08
N TYR A 87 4.63 1.45 1.35
CA TYR A 87 4.64 1.34 -0.09
C TYR A 87 3.99 0.02 -0.56
N VAL A 88 3.32 0.06 -1.70
CA VAL A 88 2.63 -1.11 -2.25
C VAL A 88 3.47 -1.80 -3.30
N LYS A 89 3.71 -3.09 -3.11
CA LYS A 89 4.50 -3.93 -4.02
C LYS A 89 3.61 -4.76 -4.92
N TYR A 90 3.73 -4.55 -6.22
CA TYR A 90 3.00 -5.29 -7.24
C TYR A 90 3.88 -6.42 -7.82
N LYS A 91 3.29 -7.58 -8.11
CA LYS A 91 4.01 -8.74 -8.65
C LYS A 91 4.37 -8.58 -10.12
N ASP A 92 3.53 -7.88 -10.89
CA ASP A 92 3.79 -7.56 -12.28
C ASP A 92 4.43 -6.18 -12.39
N PRO A 93 5.47 -5.99 -13.23
CA PRO A 93 5.99 -4.67 -13.50
C PRO A 93 4.86 -3.81 -14.07
N PHE A 94 4.50 -2.75 -13.35
CA PHE A 94 3.63 -1.71 -13.88
C PHE A 94 4.22 -1.22 -15.20
N ASN A 95 3.59 -1.55 -16.32
CA ASN A 95 3.99 -1.00 -17.61
C ASN A 95 3.47 0.45 -17.67
N ILE A 96 4.23 1.38 -17.10
CA ILE A 96 3.95 2.84 -17.14
C ILE A 96 3.76 3.36 -18.58
N ASN A 97 4.21 2.60 -19.59
CA ASN A 97 4.06 2.94 -21.00
C ASN A 97 2.67 2.62 -21.59
N ASP A 98 1.76 1.95 -20.86
CA ASP A 98 0.40 1.63 -21.35
C ASP A 98 -0.57 2.83 -21.25
N ARG A 99 -0.02 4.05 -21.18
CA ARG A 99 -0.73 5.35 -21.19
C ARG A 99 -0.54 6.13 -22.50
N ARG A 100 -0.33 5.44 -23.62
CA ARG A 100 -0.31 6.06 -24.95
C ARG A 100 -1.56 5.73 -25.74
#